data_AF-A0A0C2MBG4-F1
#
_entry.id   AF-A0A0C2MBG4-F1
#
_cell.length_a   1.000
_cell.length_b   1.000
_cell.length_c   1.000
_cell.angle_alpha   90.00
_cell.angle_beta   90.00
_cell.angle_gamma   90.00
#
_symmetry.space_group_name_H-M   'P 1'
#
loop_
_entity.id
_entity.type
_entity.pdbx_description
1 polymer ?
#
loop_
_entity_poly.entity_id
_entity_poly.type
_entity_poly.pdbx_seq_one_letter_code
_entity_poly.pdbx_strand_id
1 'polypeptide(L)'
;MITPDHRGLKQLDIALMKAVHNMVNIFPILAKADTYTNQELAEMKRRVINDLNANEIKIYEFPECDSDDNPEFVKLNEEMKKLVPFSVVGSLETVPVAGKTVRGRKYPWGFVEIDDPMNSEFPYLKKMLFRTHTHDLRDITSDVHYESYRTKILTSGNHFTVNIIDKDTGSDTSPF
;
A
#
# COMPACT_ATOMS: atom_id res chain seq x y z
N MET A 1 -4.26 6.35 1.50
CA MET A 1 -4.99 6.43 0.22
C MET A 1 -4.84 7.85 -0.31
N ILE A 2 -4.39 8.01 -1.54
CA ILE A 2 -4.15 9.33 -2.13
C ILE A 2 -5.53 9.90 -2.49
N THR A 3 -5.81 11.08 -1.94
CA THR A 3 -7.11 11.75 -2.14
C THR A 3 -7.11 12.37 -3.53
N PRO A 4 -8.28 12.41 -4.22
CA PRO A 4 -8.34 13.06 -5.51
C PRO A 4 -8.09 14.56 -5.40
N ASP A 5 -6.89 15.01 -5.79
CA ASP A 5 -6.52 16.42 -5.96
C ASP A 5 -5.79 16.54 -7.31
N HIS A 6 -5.88 17.71 -7.93
CA HIS A 6 -5.24 18.00 -9.23
C HIS A 6 -3.75 18.39 -9.07
N ARG A 7 -3.28 18.51 -7.82
CA ARG A 7 -1.97 19.06 -7.47
C ARG A 7 -0.87 18.02 -7.20
N GLY A 8 -1.16 16.72 -7.27
CA GLY A 8 -0.19 15.65 -6.98
C GLY A 8 -0.26 15.17 -5.53
N LEU A 9 0.85 14.64 -5.01
CA LEU A 9 0.93 14.17 -3.62
C LEU A 9 0.93 15.34 -2.62
N LYS A 10 0.15 15.23 -1.54
CA LYS A 10 0.18 16.22 -0.47
C LYS A 10 1.50 16.11 0.30
N GLN A 11 2.00 17.24 0.82
CA GLN A 11 3.21 17.24 1.65
C GLN A 11 3.09 16.31 2.89
N LEU A 12 1.89 16.21 3.46
CA LEU A 12 1.61 15.28 4.56
C LEU A 12 1.75 13.82 4.11
N ASP A 13 1.24 13.48 2.92
CA ASP A 13 1.36 12.12 2.38
C ASP A 13 2.84 11.79 2.12
N ILE A 14 3.61 12.74 1.59
CA ILE A 14 5.06 12.59 1.37
C ILE A 14 5.80 12.36 2.71
N ALA A 15 5.52 13.18 3.72
CA ALA A 15 6.17 13.05 5.03
C ALA A 15 5.84 11.71 5.70
N LEU A 16 4.58 11.26 5.62
CA LEU A 16 4.15 9.96 6.12
C LEU A 16 4.84 8.82 5.38
N MET A 17 4.85 8.86 4.05
CA MET A 17 5.51 7.83 3.23
C MET A 17 7.01 7.76 3.51
N LYS A 18 7.69 8.91 3.65
CA LYS A 18 9.11 8.97 4.06
C LYS A 18 9.37 8.42 5.46
N ALA A 19 8.41 8.50 6.38
CA ALA A 19 8.58 7.94 7.71
C ALA A 19 8.45 6.40 7.71
N VAL A 20 7.59 5.85 6.84
CA VAL A 20 7.18 4.44 6.90
C VAL A 20 7.75 3.55 5.80
N HIS A 21 8.27 4.10 4.70
CA HIS A 21 8.69 3.31 3.52
C HIS A 21 9.78 2.26 3.78
N ASN A 22 10.59 2.42 4.83
CA ASN A 22 11.61 1.42 5.19
C ASN A 22 11.06 0.32 6.12
N MET A 23 9.85 0.49 6.66
CA MET A 23 9.26 -0.41 7.65
C MET A 23 8.13 -1.28 7.07
N VAL A 24 7.48 -0.83 5.99
CA VAL A 24 6.31 -1.50 5.43
C VAL A 24 6.30 -1.45 3.90
N ASN A 25 5.63 -2.44 3.30
CA ASN A 25 5.30 -2.43 1.88
C ASN A 25 4.25 -1.37 1.57
N ILE A 26 4.59 -0.38 0.75
CA ILE A 26 3.68 0.71 0.39
C ILE A 26 3.08 0.48 -1.00
N PHE A 27 1.75 0.48 -1.07
CA PHE A 27 0.98 0.47 -2.31
C PHE A 27 0.29 1.81 -2.54
N PRO A 28 0.73 2.61 -3.53
CA PRO A 28 0.04 3.85 -3.85
C PRO A 28 -1.27 3.53 -4.58
N ILE A 29 -2.38 3.97 -3.98
CA ILE A 29 -3.74 3.80 -4.50
C ILE A 29 -4.38 5.17 -4.65
N LEU A 30 -4.86 5.45 -5.86
CA LEU A 30 -5.74 6.57 -6.19
C LEU A 30 -7.18 6.18 -5.87
N ALA A 31 -7.74 6.79 -4.84
CA ALA A 31 -9.12 6.54 -4.43
C ALA A 31 -10.11 7.35 -5.27
N LYS A 32 -11.35 6.85 -5.37
CA LYS A 32 -12.46 7.50 -6.08
C LYS A 32 -12.10 7.81 -7.54
N ALA A 33 -11.55 6.81 -8.24
CA ALA A 33 -11.16 6.97 -9.65
C ALA A 33 -12.31 7.43 -10.56
N ASP A 34 -13.55 7.16 -10.16
CA ASP A 34 -14.78 7.58 -10.84
C ASP A 34 -15.02 9.11 -10.84
N THR A 35 -14.25 9.88 -10.07
CA THR A 35 -14.29 11.36 -10.13
C THR A 35 -13.38 11.96 -11.18
N TYR A 36 -12.55 11.15 -11.83
CA TYR A 36 -11.59 11.61 -12.84
C TYR A 36 -12.05 11.25 -14.25
N THR A 37 -11.71 12.10 -15.21
CA THR A 37 -11.68 11.68 -16.62
C THR A 37 -10.44 10.81 -16.89
N ASN A 38 -10.46 10.01 -17.96
CA ASN A 38 -9.32 9.18 -18.36
C ASN A 38 -8.03 9.99 -18.55
N GLN A 39 -8.15 11.23 -19.05
CA GLN A 39 -7.01 12.13 -19.25
C GLN A 39 -6.44 12.63 -17.92
N GLU A 40 -7.30 13.15 -17.04
CA GLU A 40 -6.88 13.61 -15.71
C GLU A 40 -6.29 12.49 -14.87
N LEU A 41 -6.84 11.29 -14.96
CA LEU A 41 -6.34 10.12 -14.26
C LEU A 41 -4.91 9.78 -14.71
N ALA A 42 -4.67 9.75 -16.02
CA ALA A 42 -3.34 9.48 -16.58
C ALA A 42 -2.32 10.55 -16.17
N GLU A 43 -2.73 11.83 -16.15
CA GLU A 43 -1.89 12.91 -15.65
C GLU A 43 -1.59 12.78 -14.16
N MET A 44 -2.59 12.44 -13.35
CA MET A 44 -2.44 12.27 -11.91
C MET A 44 -1.51 11.10 -11.58
N LYS A 45 -1.66 9.95 -12.26
CA LYS A 45 -0.75 8.80 -12.11
C LYS A 45 0.70 9.22 -12.37
N ARG A 46 0.94 9.95 -13.46
CA ARG A 46 2.28 10.45 -13.82
C ARG A 46 2.84 11.39 -12.76
N ARG A 47 2.04 12.32 -12.24
CA ARG A 47 2.44 13.26 -11.19
C ARG A 47 2.81 12.53 -9.91
N VAL A 48 1.99 11.58 -9.47
CA VAL A 48 2.29 10.77 -8.27
C VAL A 48 3.61 10.02 -8.42
N ILE A 49 3.87 9.39 -9.57
CA ILE A 49 5.14 8.69 -9.82
C ILE A 49 6.32 9.67 -9.77
N ASN A 50 6.19 10.83 -10.40
CA ASN A 50 7.23 11.87 -10.35
C ASN A 50 7.50 12.35 -8.92
N ASP A 51 6.45 12.58 -8.13
CA ASP A 51 6.57 13.01 -6.74
C ASP A 51 7.21 11.94 -5.85
N LEU A 52 6.88 10.66 -6.07
CA LEU A 52 7.50 9.53 -5.35
C LEU A 52 9.01 9.46 -5.65
N ASN A 53 9.38 9.55 -6.92
CA ASN A 53 10.77 9.50 -7.37
C ASN A 53 11.57 10.71 -6.89
N ALA A 54 11.00 11.92 -6.99
CA ALA A 54 11.66 13.15 -6.53
C ALA A 54 11.91 13.17 -5.01
N ASN A 55 11.15 12.37 -4.25
CA ASN A 55 11.26 12.26 -2.81
C ASN A 55 11.97 10.98 -2.35
N GLU A 56 12.48 10.16 -3.27
CA GLU A 56 13.17 8.89 -2.99
C GLU A 56 12.34 7.93 -2.11
N ILE A 57 11.02 7.95 -2.29
CA ILE A 57 10.10 7.10 -1.55
C ILE A 57 10.10 5.72 -2.19
N LYS A 58 10.47 4.71 -1.39
CA LYS A 58 10.42 3.30 -1.80
C LYS A 58 8.97 2.81 -1.70
N ILE A 59 8.41 2.41 -2.83
CA ILE A 59 7.14 1.69 -2.88
C ILE A 59 7.41 0.20 -3.10
N TYR A 60 6.38 -0.63 -2.93
CA TYR A 60 6.50 -2.03 -3.30
C TYR A 60 6.80 -2.13 -4.80
N GLU A 61 7.89 -2.81 -5.11
CA GLU A 61 8.28 -3.15 -6.47
C GLU A 61 7.95 -4.62 -6.70
N PHE A 62 7.28 -4.90 -7.82
CA PHE A 62 6.96 -6.26 -8.16
C PHE A 62 8.24 -7.03 -8.54
N PRO A 63 8.40 -8.28 -8.07
CA PRO A 63 9.58 -9.08 -8.37
C PRO A 63 9.82 -9.22 -9.87
N GLU A 64 11.07 -9.40 -10.26
CA GLU A 64 11.41 -9.83 -11.61
C GLU A 64 10.98 -11.28 -11.79
N CYS A 65 10.48 -11.61 -12.98
CA CYS A 65 10.12 -12.99 -13.30
C CYS A 65 11.31 -13.67 -13.96
N ASP A 66 11.54 -14.93 -13.59
CA ASP A 66 12.60 -15.76 -14.16
C ASP A 66 12.12 -16.46 -15.46
N SER A 67 13.06 -17.03 -16.22
CA SER A 67 12.74 -17.75 -17.46
C SER A 67 11.84 -18.97 -17.26
N ASP A 68 11.84 -19.52 -16.05
CA ASP A 68 11.11 -20.74 -15.68
C ASP A 68 9.69 -20.43 -15.17
N ASP A 69 9.36 -19.15 -15.00
CA ASP A 69 8.04 -18.73 -14.56
C ASP A 69 6.98 -18.96 -15.63
N ASN A 70 5.76 -19.22 -15.17
CA ASN A 70 4.63 -19.41 -16.06
C ASN A 70 4.42 -18.15 -16.94
N PRO A 71 4.36 -18.27 -18.28
CA PRO A 71 4.19 -17.12 -19.17
C PRO A 71 2.92 -16.30 -18.90
N GLU A 72 1.86 -16.90 -18.34
CA GLU A 72 0.68 -16.15 -17.89
C GLU A 72 0.96 -15.30 -16.65
N PHE A 73 1.80 -15.78 -15.74
CA PHE A 73 2.22 -15.03 -14.55
C PHE A 73 3.13 -13.87 -14.94
N VAL A 74 4.08 -14.08 -15.85
CA VAL A 74 4.96 -13.02 -16.37
C VAL A 74 4.15 -11.87 -16.97
N LYS A 75 3.21 -12.19 -17.86
CA LYS A 75 2.33 -11.18 -18.48
C LYS A 75 1.50 -10.43 -17.44
N LEU A 76 0.92 -11.16 -16.48
CA LEU A 76 0.15 -10.55 -15.41
C LEU A 76 1.00 -9.59 -14.57
N ASN A 77 2.23 -9.98 -14.26
CA ASN A 77 3.16 -9.17 -13.47
C ASN A 77 3.52 -7.87 -14.21
N GLU A 78 3.83 -7.95 -15.51
CA GLU A 78 4.09 -6.78 -16.34
C GLU A 78 2.88 -5.85 -16.48
N GLU A 79 1.68 -6.40 -16.60
CA GLU A 79 0.44 -5.61 -16.59
C GLU A 79 0.28 -4.88 -15.26
N MET A 80 0.44 -5.57 -14.14
CA MET A 80 0.33 -4.98 -12.80
C MET A 80 1.34 -3.88 -12.55
N LYS A 81 2.60 -4.06 -13.00
CA LYS A 81 3.65 -3.03 -12.93
C LYS A 81 3.21 -1.72 -13.62
N LYS A 82 2.50 -1.82 -14.76
CA LYS A 82 2.01 -0.64 -15.51
C LYS A 82 0.81 0.04 -14.85
N LEU A 83 0.05 -0.67 -14.01
CA LEU A 83 -1.16 -0.14 -13.37
C LEU A 83 -0.85 0.74 -12.15
N VAL A 84 0.34 0.61 -11.55
CA VAL A 84 0.72 1.40 -10.37
C VAL A 84 0.93 2.87 -10.74
N PRO A 85 0.32 3.82 -9.99
CA PRO A 85 -0.55 3.61 -8.83
C PRO A 85 -1.97 3.18 -9.21
N PHE A 86 -2.53 2.20 -8.48
CA PHE A 86 -3.84 1.62 -8.78
C PHE A 86 -4.97 2.63 -8.60
N SER A 87 -5.83 2.78 -9.60
CA SER A 87 -7.01 3.63 -9.58
C SER A 87 -8.26 2.81 -9.28
N VAL A 88 -8.78 2.96 -8.06
CA VAL A 88 -9.85 2.12 -7.55
C VAL A 88 -11.11 2.91 -7.25
N VAL A 89 -12.25 2.24 -7.44
CA VAL A 89 -13.57 2.68 -7.02
C VAL A 89 -14.05 1.71 -5.96
N GLY A 90 -14.57 2.23 -4.84
CA GLY A 90 -15.10 1.43 -3.75
C GLY A 90 -16.58 1.67 -3.56
N SER A 91 -17.33 0.60 -3.30
CA SER A 91 -18.75 0.63 -2.92
C SER A 91 -19.09 -0.63 -2.12
N LEU A 92 -19.98 -0.46 -1.16
CA LEU A 92 -20.64 -1.55 -0.44
C LEU A 92 -22.03 -1.85 -1.02
N GLU A 93 -22.54 -0.97 -1.88
CA GLU A 93 -23.85 -1.14 -2.50
C GLU A 93 -23.79 -2.20 -3.59
N THR A 94 -24.81 -3.05 -3.60
CA THR A 94 -25.03 -4.06 -4.62
C THR A 94 -26.32 -3.77 -5.37
N VAL A 95 -26.31 -3.98 -6.67
CA VAL A 95 -27.51 -3.88 -7.52
C VAL A 95 -27.63 -5.11 -8.40
N PRO A 96 -28.87 -5.59 -8.62
CA PRO A 96 -29.12 -6.67 -9.57
C PRO A 96 -29.05 -6.11 -11.01
N VAL A 97 -28.08 -6.60 -11.79
CA VAL A 97 -27.90 -6.27 -13.21
C VAL A 97 -27.85 -7.59 -13.99
N ALA A 98 -28.74 -7.75 -14.98
CA ALA A 98 -28.81 -8.95 -15.83
C ALA A 98 -28.84 -10.29 -15.06
N GLY A 99 -29.55 -10.34 -13.92
CA GLY A 99 -29.67 -11.55 -13.08
C GLY A 99 -28.46 -11.84 -12.18
N LYS A 100 -27.42 -11.01 -12.21
CA LYS A 100 -26.27 -11.08 -11.31
C LYS A 100 -26.29 -9.90 -10.34
N THR A 101 -25.84 -10.15 -9.12
CA THR A 101 -25.65 -9.09 -8.12
C THR A 101 -24.25 -8.52 -8.31
N VAL A 102 -24.15 -7.27 -8.75
CA VAL A 102 -22.88 -6.58 -8.98
C VAL A 102 -22.70 -5.46 -7.98
N ARG A 103 -21.44 -5.21 -7.59
CA ARG A 103 -21.08 -4.13 -6.66
C ARG A 103 -20.72 -2.88 -7.44
N GLY A 104 -21.24 -1.74 -7.00
CA GLY A 104 -20.95 -0.50 -7.71
C GLY A 104 -21.60 0.73 -7.11
N ARG A 105 -21.41 1.86 -7.79
CA ARG A 105 -21.95 3.16 -7.36
C ARG A 105 -23.01 3.60 -8.36
N LYS A 106 -24.19 3.97 -7.84
CA LYS A 106 -25.27 4.51 -8.66
C LYS A 106 -25.23 6.03 -8.68
N TYR A 107 -25.23 6.59 -9.88
CA TYR A 107 -25.35 8.01 -10.15
C TYR A 107 -26.62 8.30 -10.98
N PRO A 108 -27.12 9.54 -11.00
CA PRO A 108 -28.22 9.92 -11.89
C PRO A 108 -27.91 9.68 -13.37
N TRP A 109 -26.64 9.77 -13.76
CA TRP A 109 -26.16 9.62 -15.14
C TRP A 109 -25.68 8.20 -15.49
N GLY A 110 -25.65 7.27 -14.54
CA GLY A 110 -25.16 5.92 -14.83
C GLY A 110 -24.82 5.10 -13.59
N PHE A 111 -24.35 3.88 -13.81
CA PHE A 111 -23.89 2.97 -12.77
C PHE A 111 -22.43 2.59 -13.05
N VAL A 112 -21.59 2.71 -12.03
CA VAL A 112 -20.18 2.34 -12.11
C VAL A 112 -20.00 1.00 -11.42
N GLU A 113 -19.77 -0.05 -12.20
CA GLU A 113 -19.46 -1.38 -11.70
C GLU A 113 -17.98 -1.45 -11.26
N ILE A 114 -17.74 -1.95 -10.06
CA ILE A 114 -16.38 -2.00 -9.47
C ILE A 114 -15.58 -3.22 -9.93
N ASP A 115 -16.28 -4.31 -10.19
CA ASP A 115 -15.66 -5.56 -10.62
C ASP A 115 -15.35 -5.57 -12.14
N ASP A 116 -15.71 -4.49 -12.86
CA ASP A 116 -15.39 -4.29 -14.27
C ASP A 116 -14.03 -3.60 -14.45
N PRO A 117 -13.04 -4.25 -15.10
CA PRO A 117 -11.71 -3.70 -15.39
C PRO A 117 -11.72 -2.41 -16.22
N MET A 118 -12.78 -2.14 -17.00
CA MET A 118 -12.90 -0.90 -17.77
C MET A 118 -13.17 0.32 -16.88
N ASN A 119 -13.81 0.11 -15.73
CA ASN A 119 -14.24 1.17 -14.82
C ASN A 119 -13.33 1.27 -13.59
N SER A 120 -12.72 0.18 -13.16
CA SER A 120 -11.86 0.16 -11.98
C SER A 120 -10.76 -0.88 -12.05
N GLU A 121 -9.58 -0.53 -11.55
CA GLU A 121 -8.47 -1.46 -11.40
C GLU A 121 -8.59 -2.32 -10.12
N PHE A 122 -9.73 -2.24 -9.43
CA PHE A 122 -10.00 -3.02 -8.23
C PHE A 122 -9.84 -4.55 -8.41
N PRO A 123 -10.28 -5.17 -9.52
CA PRO A 123 -10.06 -6.61 -9.74
C PRO A 123 -8.58 -6.99 -9.75
N TYR A 124 -7.73 -6.12 -10.32
CA TYR A 124 -6.29 -6.31 -10.38
C TYR A 124 -5.66 -6.20 -8.98
N LEU A 125 -6.01 -5.15 -8.23
CA LEU A 125 -5.57 -4.97 -6.85
C LEU A 125 -5.98 -6.16 -5.95
N LYS A 126 -7.22 -6.62 -6.08
CA LYS A 126 -7.73 -7.78 -5.32
C LYS A 126 -6.96 -9.05 -5.67
N LYS A 127 -6.71 -9.30 -6.97
CA LYS A 127 -5.95 -10.48 -7.41
C LYS A 127 -4.52 -10.43 -6.88
N MET A 128 -3.90 -9.26 -6.93
CA MET A 128 -2.55 -9.04 -6.42
C MET A 128 -2.45 -9.37 -4.92
N LEU A 129 -3.27 -8.73 -4.10
CA LEU A 129 -3.19 -8.81 -2.64
C LEU A 129 -3.55 -10.19 -2.08
N PHE A 130 -4.52 -10.89 -2.69
CA PHE A 130 -5.07 -12.13 -2.11
C PHE A 130 -4.66 -13.41 -2.84
N ARG A 131 -4.10 -13.34 -4.05
CA ARG A 131 -3.79 -14.54 -4.83
C ARG A 131 -2.34 -14.65 -5.24
N THR A 132 -1.78 -13.59 -5.81
CA THR A 132 -0.50 -13.72 -6.53
C THR A 132 0.71 -13.28 -5.72
N HIS A 133 0.62 -12.17 -4.96
CA HIS A 133 1.80 -11.54 -4.35
C HIS A 133 1.81 -11.62 -2.81
N THR A 134 0.87 -12.35 -2.19
CA THR A 134 0.80 -12.44 -0.71
C THR A 134 2.05 -13.08 -0.10
N HIS A 135 2.63 -14.08 -0.77
CA HIS A 135 3.85 -14.75 -0.30
C HIS A 135 5.04 -13.80 -0.37
N ASP A 136 5.27 -13.19 -1.53
CA ASP A 136 6.32 -12.22 -1.76
C ASP A 136 6.25 -11.02 -0.79
N LEU A 137 5.04 -10.51 -0.53
CA LEU A 137 4.83 -9.46 0.47
C LEU A 137 5.29 -9.86 1.87
N ARG A 138 5.10 -11.12 2.24
CA ARG A 138 5.56 -11.65 3.52
C ARG A 138 7.09 -11.74 3.54
N ASP A 139 7.69 -12.24 2.46
CA ASP A 139 9.14 -12.42 2.34
C ASP A 139 9.85 -11.07 2.41
N ILE A 140 9.42 -10.06 1.64
CA ILE A 140 9.97 -8.70 1.71
C ILE A 140 9.84 -8.10 3.10
N THR A 141 8.71 -8.33 3.77
CA THR A 141 8.51 -7.85 5.15
C THR A 141 9.52 -8.48 6.11
N SER A 142 9.79 -9.78 5.97
CA SER A 142 10.77 -10.50 6.79
C SER A 142 12.20 -10.06 6.47
N ASP A 143 12.59 -10.16 5.21
CA ASP A 143 14.00 -10.17 4.82
C ASP A 143 14.53 -8.76 4.58
N VAL A 144 13.66 -7.81 4.24
CA VAL A 144 14.04 -6.42 4.01
C VAL A 144 13.65 -5.55 5.19
N HIS A 145 12.36 -5.44 5.50
CA HIS A 145 11.87 -4.48 6.48
C HIS A 145 12.26 -4.85 7.91
N TYR A 146 12.02 -6.10 8.31
CA TYR A 146 12.34 -6.56 9.65
C TYR A 146 13.85 -6.66 9.88
N GLU A 147 14.64 -7.20 8.95
CA GLU A 147 16.10 -7.25 9.11
C GLU A 147 16.75 -5.86 9.10
N SER A 148 16.25 -4.91 8.30
CA SER A 148 16.70 -3.51 8.35
C SER A 148 16.45 -2.88 9.73
N TYR A 149 15.26 -3.12 10.29
CA TYR A 149 14.91 -2.67 11.64
C TYR A 149 15.79 -3.36 12.70
N ARG A 150 15.95 -4.68 12.62
CA ARG A 150 16.77 -5.48 13.54
C ARG A 150 18.21 -5.01 13.54
N THR A 151 18.80 -4.78 12.36
CA THR A 151 20.16 -4.24 12.22
C THR A 151 20.26 -2.87 12.88
N LYS A 152 19.31 -1.97 12.63
CA LYS A 152 19.29 -0.64 13.26
C LYS A 152 19.25 -0.72 14.79
N ILE A 153 18.44 -1.60 15.36
CA ILE A 153 18.34 -1.80 16.82
C ILE A 153 19.63 -2.39 17.38
N LEU A 154 20.20 -3.41 16.74
CA LEU A 154 21.45 -4.04 17.19
C LEU A 154 22.64 -3.09 17.12
N THR A 155 22.74 -2.27 16.07
CA THR A 155 23.78 -1.23 15.95
C THR A 155 23.58 -0.09 16.95
N SER A 156 22.34 0.26 17.26
CA SER A 156 22.02 1.28 18.27
C SER A 156 22.12 0.75 19.71
N GLY A 157 22.17 -0.57 19.88
CA GLY A 157 22.13 -1.30 21.15
C GLY A 157 23.37 -1.18 22.04
N ASN A 158 24.43 -0.49 21.60
CA ASN A 158 25.56 -0.14 22.49
C ASN A 158 25.29 1.10 23.37
N HIS A 159 24.07 1.65 23.37
CA HIS A 159 23.73 2.84 24.17
C HIS A 159 22.43 2.72 25.00
N PHE A 160 22.04 1.51 25.41
CA PHE A 160 21.01 1.32 26.44
C PHE A 160 21.63 0.72 27.70
N THR A 161 22.31 1.57 28.49
CA THR A 161 22.50 1.29 29.91
C THR A 161 21.13 1.34 30.58
N VAL A 162 20.57 0.15 30.83
CA VAL A 162 19.40 0.02 31.70
C VAL A 162 19.85 0.39 33.12
N ASN A 163 19.65 1.65 33.51
CA ASN A 163 19.62 2.03 34.92
C ASN A 163 18.36 1.41 35.51
N ILE A 164 18.48 0.18 36.01
CA ILE A 164 17.50 -0.38 36.93
C ILE A 164 17.58 0.47 38.19
N ILE A 165 16.63 1.39 38.32
CA ILE A 165 16.35 2.06 39.58
C ILE A 165 15.73 0.98 40.47
N ASP A 166 16.54 0.36 41.32
CA ASP A 166 16.02 -0.39 42.46
C ASP A 166 15.27 0.61 43.35
N LYS A 167 13.94 0.56 43.27
CA LYS A 167 13.07 1.29 44.18
C LYS A 167 12.19 0.31 44.94
N ASP A 168 12.31 0.44 46.25
CA ASP A 168 11.39 0.05 47.31
C ASP A 168 11.48 -1.39 47.83
N THR A 169 12.06 -1.51 49.03
CA THR A 169 11.28 -1.95 50.21
C THR A 169 11.88 -1.32 51.47
N GLY A 170 11.49 -0.07 51.73
CA GLY A 170 11.41 0.45 53.09
C GLY A 170 10.02 0.15 53.64
N SER A 171 9.91 -0.82 54.55
CA SER A 171 8.81 -0.88 55.50
C SER A 171 9.38 -1.24 56.87
N ASP A 172 9.39 -0.25 57.75
CA ASP A 172 9.59 -0.37 59.19
C ASP A 172 8.78 -1.54 59.77
N THR A 173 9.42 -2.32 60.65
CA THR A 173 8.84 -2.69 61.95
C THR A 173 9.97 -2.91 62.95
N SER A 174 10.06 -2.02 63.94
CA SER A 174 10.79 -2.25 65.20
C SER A 174 10.09 -3.33 66.02
N PRO A 175 10.83 -4.04 66.89
CA PRO A 175 10.58 -3.78 68.31
C PRO A 175 11.88 -3.76 69.12
N PHE A 176 12.10 -2.67 69.85
CA PHE A 176 12.49 -2.59 71.28
C PHE A 176 12.65 -1.12 71.66
#